data_AF-A0A2V9RXY4-F1
#
_entry.id   AF-A0A2V9RXY4-F1
#
_cell.length_a   1.000
_cell.length_b   1.000
_cell.length_c   1.000
_cell.angle_alpha   90.00
_cell.angle_beta   90.00
_cell.angle_gamma   90.00
#
_symmetry.space_group_name_H-M   'P 1'
#
loop_
_entity.id
_entity.type
_entity.pdbx_description
1 polymer ?
#
loop_
_entity_poly.entity_id
_entity_poly.type
_entity_poly.pdbx_seq_one_letter_code
_entity_poly.pdbx_strand_id
1 'polypeptide(L)'
;MTGSLAWRFFDLDLWLVGAAHFVILCASFQVPYRLRWKQDLQQLMPFNRKLLWVQSGFTVLTIIAFGTLTLVLHTELLRGDRAALGLAALIGIYWTARILVDVLYFSHADWPAGTAFVVGHTLLTLLFCVLAASYLGLFVWHVFLNAKG
;
A
#
# COMPACT_ATOMS: atom_id res chain seq x y z
N MET A 1 0.42 -5.52 -31.30
CA MET A 1 -0.73 -4.71 -30.80
C MET A 1 -0.95 -4.82 -29.29
N THR A 2 -0.58 -5.93 -28.63
CA THR A 2 -0.69 -6.11 -27.17
C THR A 2 0.20 -5.15 -26.37
N GLY A 3 1.42 -4.86 -26.86
CA GLY A 3 2.34 -3.91 -26.21
C GLY A 3 1.77 -2.52 -26.00
N SER A 4 0.97 -1.98 -26.95
CA SER A 4 0.39 -0.65 -26.82
C SER A 4 -0.79 -0.58 -25.84
N LEU A 5 -1.52 -1.69 -25.66
CA LEU A 5 -2.64 -1.76 -24.70
C LEU A 5 -2.11 -1.91 -23.27
N ALA A 6 -1.16 -2.83 -23.06
CA ALA A 6 -0.52 -3.01 -21.76
C ALA A 6 0.19 -1.74 -21.29
N TRP A 7 0.91 -1.07 -22.20
CA TRP A 7 1.57 0.20 -21.89
C TRP A 7 0.58 1.27 -21.42
N ARG A 8 -0.54 1.47 -22.14
CA ARG A 8 -1.59 2.43 -21.74
C ARG A 8 -2.27 2.04 -20.42
N PHE A 9 -2.46 0.75 -20.19
CA PHE A 9 -2.99 0.26 -18.93
C PHE A 9 -2.07 0.62 -17.76
N PHE A 10 -0.78 0.28 -17.85
CA PHE A 10 0.18 0.57 -16.78
C PHE A 10 0.44 2.07 -16.59
N ASP A 11 0.39 2.85 -17.68
CA ASP A 11 0.47 4.31 -17.60
C ASP A 11 -0.67 4.89 -16.74
N LEU A 12 -1.92 4.49 -17.02
CA LEU A 12 -3.05 4.94 -16.21
C LEU A 12 -3.00 4.38 -14.79
N ASP A 13 -2.68 3.09 -14.65
CA ASP A 13 -2.62 2.39 -13.38
C ASP A 13 -1.61 3.06 -12.43
N LEU A 14 -0.40 3.39 -12.90
CA LEU A 14 0.63 4.06 -12.09
C LEU A 14 0.18 5.42 -11.52
N TRP A 15 -0.58 6.21 -12.29
CA TRP A 15 -1.19 7.44 -11.77
C TRP A 15 -2.20 7.16 -10.67
N LEU A 16 -3.06 6.15 -10.87
CA LEU A 16 -4.08 5.77 -9.90
C LEU A 16 -3.46 5.20 -8.62
N VAL A 17 -2.50 4.27 -8.73
CA VAL A 17 -1.85 3.66 -7.56
C VAL A 17 -0.91 4.63 -6.86
N GLY A 18 -0.25 5.53 -7.58
CA GLY A 18 0.51 6.64 -6.99
C GLY A 18 -0.38 7.55 -6.14
N ALA A 19 -1.54 7.94 -6.68
CA ALA A 19 -2.53 8.74 -5.93
C ALA A 19 -3.17 7.95 -4.77
N ALA A 20 -3.43 6.66 -4.95
CA ALA A 20 -4.03 5.79 -3.94
C ALA A 20 -3.23 5.72 -2.63
N HIS A 21 -1.90 5.82 -2.69
CA HIS A 21 -1.07 5.90 -1.47
C HIS A 21 -1.48 7.07 -0.58
N PHE A 22 -1.82 8.22 -1.16
CA PHE A 22 -2.24 9.38 -0.40
C PHE A 22 -3.67 9.24 0.15
N VAL A 23 -4.53 8.46 -0.52
CA VAL A 23 -5.86 8.08 0.01
C VAL A 23 -5.71 7.24 1.29
N ILE A 24 -4.71 6.36 1.38
CA ILE A 24 -4.44 5.57 2.60
C ILE A 24 -4.12 6.49 3.78
N LEU A 25 -3.44 7.62 3.55
CA LEU A 25 -3.12 8.57 4.61
C LEU A 25 -4.37 9.17 5.27
N CYS A 26 -5.46 9.32 4.52
CA CYS A 26 -6.74 9.73 5.09
C CYS A 26 -7.24 8.69 6.11
N ALA A 27 -7.13 7.40 5.79
CA ALA A 27 -7.47 6.33 6.73
C ALA A 27 -6.52 6.36 7.95
N SER A 28 -5.21 6.50 7.73
CA SER A 28 -4.21 6.59 8.81
C SER A 28 -4.47 7.74 9.78
N PHE A 29 -4.97 8.87 9.29
CA PHE A 29 -5.33 10.03 10.13
C PHE A 29 -6.65 9.82 10.89
N GLN A 30 -7.62 9.12 10.30
CA GLN A 30 -8.94 8.89 10.91
C GLN A 30 -8.91 7.82 12.01
N VAL A 31 -8.09 6.78 11.85
CA VAL A 31 -8.03 5.62 12.76
C VAL A 31 -7.80 6.00 14.23
N PRO A 32 -6.81 6.86 14.60
CA PRO A 32 -6.59 7.22 16.00
C PRO A 32 -7.80 7.86 16.68
N TYR A 33 -8.61 8.62 15.92
CA TYR A 33 -9.82 9.23 16.43
C TYR A 33 -10.97 8.21 16.54
N ARG A 34 -11.20 7.44 15.47
CA ARG A 34 -12.28 6.43 15.41
C ARG A 34 -12.13 5.33 16.45
N LEU A 35 -10.89 4.95 16.76
CA LEU A 35 -10.56 3.94 17.76
C LEU A 35 -10.22 4.53 19.13
N ARG A 36 -10.46 5.83 19.37
CA ARG A 36 -10.25 6.48 20.68
C ARG A 36 -8.86 6.24 21.27
N TRP A 37 -7.82 6.22 20.44
CA TRP A 37 -6.45 5.89 20.85
C TRP A 37 -5.93 6.79 21.98
N LYS A 38 -6.42 8.03 22.08
CA LYS A 38 -6.06 8.93 23.17
C LYS A 38 -6.39 8.33 24.54
N GLN A 39 -7.53 7.66 24.67
CA GLN A 39 -7.97 7.00 25.91
C GLN A 39 -7.37 5.60 26.04
N ASP A 40 -7.43 4.80 24.97
CA ASP A 40 -7.07 3.38 25.05
C ASP A 40 -5.55 3.19 25.21
N LEU A 41 -4.74 3.98 24.51
CA LEU A 41 -3.28 3.89 24.61
C LEU A 41 -2.72 4.47 25.93
N GLN A 42 -3.52 5.19 26.72
CA GLN A 42 -3.09 5.67 28.04
C GLN A 42 -2.91 4.54 29.05
N GLN A 43 -3.62 3.42 28.84
CA GLN A 43 -3.52 2.23 29.69
C GLN A 43 -2.21 1.46 29.48
N LEU A 44 -1.51 1.71 28.36
CA LEU A 44 -0.23 1.12 28.06
C LEU A 44 0.92 1.80 28.83
N MET A 45 1.96 1.01 29.13
CA MET A 45 3.24 1.56 29.59
C MET A 45 3.72 2.66 28.63
N PRO A 46 4.27 3.78 29.15
CA PRO A 46 4.66 4.92 28.31
C PRO A 46 5.60 4.57 27.15
N PHE A 47 6.49 3.60 27.35
CA PHE A 47 7.37 3.09 26.31
C PHE A 47 6.60 2.41 25.17
N ASN A 48 5.68 1.49 25.47
CA ASN A 48 4.89 0.77 24.48
C ASN A 48 4.03 1.73 23.64
N ARG A 49 3.45 2.75 24.27
CA ARG A 49 2.73 3.81 23.57
C ARG A 49 3.64 4.58 22.60
N LYS A 50 4.85 4.95 23.03
CA LYS A 50 5.83 5.61 22.14
C LYS A 50 6.25 4.71 20.98
N LEU A 51 6.48 3.42 21.25
CA LEU A 51 6.84 2.45 20.21
C LEU A 51 5.76 2.37 19.12
N LEU A 52 4.49 2.29 19.50
CA LEU A 52 3.37 2.30 18.56
C LEU A 52 3.37 3.56 17.69
N TRP A 53 3.56 4.74 18.28
CA TRP A 53 3.62 6.00 17.53
C TRP A 53 4.81 6.07 16.57
N VAL A 54 5.98 5.60 16.98
CA VAL A 54 7.18 5.56 16.12
C VAL A 54 6.97 4.64 14.92
N GLN A 55 6.47 3.42 15.14
CA GLN A 55 6.18 2.46 14.06
C GLN A 55 5.08 2.98 13.12
N SER A 56 4.05 3.62 13.67
CA SER A 56 3.00 4.27 12.86
C SER A 56 3.56 5.41 12.02
N GLY A 57 4.47 6.22 12.59
CA GLY A 57 5.14 7.31 11.88
C GLY A 57 6.00 6.83 10.73
N PHE A 58 6.80 5.78 10.93
CA PHE A 58 7.56 5.16 9.84
C PHE A 58 6.67 4.57 8.76
N THR A 59 5.56 3.91 9.15
CA THR A 59 4.58 3.38 8.19
C THR A 59 4.01 4.49 7.30
N VAL A 60 3.59 5.62 7.90
CA VAL A 60 3.07 6.78 7.16
C VAL A 60 4.14 7.36 6.22
N LEU A 61 5.38 7.51 6.70
CA LEU A 61 6.49 8.00 5.88
C LEU A 61 6.76 7.08 4.69
N THR A 62 6.75 5.77 4.88
CA THR A 62 6.92 4.77 3.82
C THR A 62 5.81 4.90 2.77
N ILE A 63 4.55 5.06 3.17
CA ILE A 63 3.42 5.23 2.24
C ILE A 63 3.58 6.52 1.42
N ILE A 64 3.98 7.62 2.06
CA ILE A 64 4.27 8.89 1.36
C ILE A 64 5.40 8.68 0.35
N ALA A 65 6.47 8.00 0.76
CA ALA A 65 7.62 7.73 -0.11
C ALA A 65 7.21 6.89 -1.32
N PHE A 66 6.43 5.82 -1.13
CA PHE A 66 5.96 4.98 -2.23
C PHE A 66 5.07 5.73 -3.21
N GLY A 67 4.08 6.50 -2.72
CA GLY A 67 3.23 7.32 -3.56
C GLY A 67 4.06 8.36 -4.34
N THR A 68 4.92 9.09 -3.64
CA THR A 68 5.76 10.14 -4.24
C THR A 68 6.71 9.58 -5.28
N LEU A 69 7.45 8.52 -4.96
CA LEU A 69 8.40 7.90 -5.89
C LEU A 69 7.69 7.26 -7.07
N THR A 70 6.48 6.73 -6.91
CA THR A 70 5.68 6.23 -8.04
C THR A 70 5.34 7.36 -9.02
N LEU A 71 4.93 8.52 -8.51
CA LEU A 71 4.57 9.66 -9.36
C LEU A 71 5.79 10.34 -9.97
N VAL A 72 6.89 10.48 -9.21
CA VAL A 72 8.12 11.12 -9.69
C VAL A 72 8.85 10.25 -10.71
N LEU A 73 8.93 8.94 -10.46
CA LEU A 73 9.60 7.96 -11.33
C LEU A 73 8.62 7.26 -12.27
N HIS A 74 7.47 7.88 -12.55
CA HIS A 74 6.39 7.30 -13.34
C HIS A 74 6.88 6.82 -14.71
N THR A 75 7.67 7.67 -15.38
CA THR A 75 8.18 7.38 -16.73
C THR A 75 9.19 6.24 -16.72
N GLU A 76 10.06 6.20 -15.72
CA GLU A 76 11.09 5.18 -15.50
C GLU A 76 10.46 3.83 -15.13
N LEU A 77 9.41 3.85 -14.29
CA LEU A 77 8.60 2.68 -13.94
C LEU A 77 7.92 2.10 -15.17
N LEU A 78 7.29 2.95 -15.98
CA LEU A 78 6.59 2.54 -17.19
C LEU A 78 7.57 2.03 -18.27
N ARG A 79 8.78 2.60 -18.36
CA ARG A 79 9.85 2.11 -19.24
C ARG A 79 10.51 0.83 -18.77
N GLY A 80 10.38 0.50 -17.49
CA GLY A 80 10.99 -0.68 -16.90
C GLY A 80 12.48 -0.50 -16.63
N ASP A 81 12.91 0.70 -16.27
CA ASP A 81 14.30 0.94 -15.87
C ASP A 81 14.64 0.09 -14.64
N ARG A 82 15.84 -0.51 -14.61
CA ARG A 82 16.21 -1.53 -13.61
C ARG A 82 15.96 -1.11 -12.16
N ALA A 83 16.32 0.12 -11.81
CA ALA A 83 16.13 0.65 -10.46
C ALA A 83 14.63 0.87 -10.14
N ALA A 84 13.87 1.37 -11.12
CA ALA A 84 12.44 1.57 -10.99
C ALA A 84 11.69 0.23 -10.83
N LEU A 85 12.08 -0.81 -11.58
CA LEU A 85 11.54 -2.16 -11.38
C LEU A 85 11.90 -2.76 -10.03
N GLY A 86 13.11 -2.51 -9.52
CA GLY A 86 13.49 -2.87 -8.16
C GLY A 86 12.59 -2.21 -7.12
N LEU A 87 12.28 -0.92 -7.32
CA LEU A 87 11.32 -0.20 -6.48
C LEU A 87 9.90 -0.76 -6.60
N ALA A 88 9.41 -1.04 -7.81
CA ALA A 88 8.10 -1.66 -8.01
C ALA A 88 8.00 -3.01 -7.29
N ALA A 89 9.00 -3.88 -7.44
CA ALA A 89 9.04 -5.16 -6.74
C ALA A 89 9.02 -4.97 -5.22
N LEU A 90 9.80 -4.03 -4.68
CA LEU A 90 9.81 -3.72 -3.25
C LEU A 90 8.43 -3.28 -2.75
N ILE A 91 7.77 -2.37 -3.46
CA ILE A 91 6.44 -1.86 -3.10
C ILE A 91 5.39 -3.00 -3.18
N GLY A 92 5.43 -3.79 -4.25
CA GLY A 92 4.54 -4.95 -4.41
C GLY A 92 4.71 -5.99 -3.30
N ILE A 93 5.95 -6.30 -2.90
CA ILE A 93 6.25 -7.19 -1.78
C ILE A 93 5.74 -6.60 -0.46
N TYR A 94 5.96 -5.30 -0.22
CA TYR A 94 5.48 -4.64 0.99
C TYR A 94 3.95 -4.77 1.15
N TRP A 95 3.18 -4.46 0.10
CA TRP A 95 1.73 -4.57 0.15
C TRP A 95 1.25 -6.01 0.26
N THR A 96 1.93 -6.95 -0.40
CA THR A 96 1.67 -8.38 -0.24
C THR A 96 1.90 -8.82 1.20
N ALA A 97 3.01 -8.44 1.81
CA ALA A 97 3.31 -8.74 3.21
C ALA A 97 2.25 -8.12 4.14
N ARG A 98 1.79 -6.89 3.85
CA ARG A 98 0.73 -6.24 4.62
C ARG A 98 -0.59 -7.01 4.58
N ILE A 99 -0.96 -7.57 3.42
CA ILE A 99 -2.14 -8.44 3.26
C ILE A 99 -1.95 -9.75 4.00
N LEU A 100 -0.79 -10.39 3.89
CA LEU A 100 -0.51 -11.65 4.58
C LEU A 100 -0.56 -11.48 6.11
N VAL A 101 -0.03 -10.38 6.65
CA VAL A 101 -0.18 -10.05 8.08
C VAL A 101 -1.67 -9.87 8.43
N ASP A 102 -2.42 -9.17 7.58
CA ASP A 102 -3.87 -8.96 7.79
C ASP A 102 -4.64 -10.28 7.90
N VAL A 103 -4.36 -11.23 7.01
CA VAL A 103 -5.10 -12.50 6.89
C VAL A 103 -4.59 -13.58 7.85
N LEU A 104 -3.28 -13.65 8.09
CA LEU A 104 -2.66 -14.73 8.86
C LEU A 104 -2.47 -14.41 10.34
N TYR A 105 -2.30 -13.12 10.68
CA TYR A 105 -2.03 -12.69 12.06
C TYR A 105 -3.26 -12.17 12.78
N PHE A 106 -4.10 -11.38 12.12
CA PHE A 106 -5.28 -10.78 12.77
C PHE A 106 -6.51 -11.71 12.68
N SER A 107 -7.12 -12.00 13.82
CA SER A 107 -8.40 -12.70 13.88
C SER A 107 -9.55 -11.71 13.69
N HIS A 108 -10.65 -12.15 13.09
CA HIS A 108 -11.89 -11.36 13.03
C HIS A 108 -12.40 -10.96 14.43
N ALA A 109 -12.08 -11.74 15.46
CA ALA A 109 -12.45 -11.44 16.84
C ALA A 109 -11.75 -10.20 17.41
N ASP A 110 -10.60 -9.80 16.84
CA ASP A 110 -9.81 -8.66 17.30
C ASP A 110 -10.31 -7.33 16.70
N TRP A 111 -11.20 -7.40 15.70
CA TRP A 111 -11.69 -6.22 15.00
C TRP A 111 -12.86 -5.56 15.72
N PRO A 112 -12.87 -4.21 15.80
CA PRO A 112 -13.99 -3.48 16.38
C PRO A 112 -15.28 -3.74 15.59
N ALA A 113 -16.34 -4.12 16.31
CA ALA A 113 -17.64 -4.37 15.73
C ALA A 113 -18.27 -3.08 15.16
N GLY A 114 -19.01 -3.22 14.06
CA GLY A 114 -19.77 -2.14 13.44
C GLY A 114 -19.59 -2.08 11.93
N THR A 115 -20.67 -1.74 11.22
CA THR A 115 -20.69 -1.72 9.74
C THR A 115 -19.64 -0.79 9.15
N ALA A 116 -19.38 0.36 9.77
CA ALA A 116 -18.36 1.30 9.32
C ALA A 116 -16.93 0.73 9.41
N PHE A 117 -16.62 -0.07 10.44
CA PHE A 117 -15.31 -0.69 10.59
C PHE A 117 -15.12 -1.85 9.61
N VAL A 118 -16.16 -2.65 9.39
CA VAL A 118 -16.15 -3.72 8.37
C VAL A 118 -15.92 -3.13 6.98
N VAL A 119 -16.72 -2.12 6.60
CA VAL A 119 -16.58 -1.46 5.29
C VAL A 119 -15.20 -0.81 5.15
N GLY A 120 -14.73 -0.09 6.16
CA GLY A 120 -13.41 0.55 6.14
C GLY A 120 -12.28 -0.46 5.98
N HIS A 121 -12.33 -1.57 6.72
CA HIS A 121 -11.37 -2.65 6.62
C HIS A 121 -11.40 -3.30 5.24
N THR A 122 -12.58 -3.69 4.72
CA THR A 122 -12.71 -4.29 3.39
C THR A 122 -12.19 -3.38 2.29
N LEU A 123 -12.53 -2.09 2.33
CA LEU A 123 -12.04 -1.12 1.35
C LEU A 123 -10.51 -0.97 1.40
N LEU A 124 -9.94 -0.93 2.61
CA LEU A 124 -8.50 -0.79 2.79
C LEU A 124 -7.75 -2.05 2.32
N THR A 125 -8.25 -3.24 2.64
CA THR A 125 -7.65 -4.50 2.19
C THR A 125 -7.76 -4.67 0.67
N LEU A 126 -8.91 -4.29 0.07
CA LEU A 126 -9.04 -4.24 -1.40
C LEU A 126 -8.02 -3.28 -2.02
N LEU A 127 -7.81 -2.11 -1.41
CA LEU A 127 -6.81 -1.16 -1.88
C LEU A 127 -5.40 -1.74 -1.83
N PHE A 128 -5.04 -2.43 -0.75
CA PHE A 128 -3.75 -3.13 -0.66
C PHE A 128 -3.59 -4.21 -1.72
N CYS A 129 -4.65 -4.97 -2.01
CA CYS A 129 -4.65 -5.97 -3.08
C CYS A 129 -4.42 -5.33 -4.46
N VAL A 130 -5.09 -4.20 -4.74
CA VAL A 130 -4.88 -3.44 -5.98
C VAL A 130 -3.42 -2.98 -6.07
N LEU A 131 -2.88 -2.35 -5.03
CA LEU A 131 -1.49 -1.92 -5.02
C LEU A 131 -0.52 -3.09 -5.26
N ALA A 132 -0.67 -4.19 -4.51
CA ALA A 132 0.17 -5.37 -4.70
C ALA A 132 0.10 -5.91 -6.14
N ALA A 133 -1.12 -6.06 -6.68
CA ALA A 133 -1.34 -6.56 -8.04
C ALA A 133 -0.75 -5.63 -9.11
N SER A 134 -0.91 -4.31 -8.97
CA SER A 134 -0.38 -3.32 -9.91
C SER A 134 1.14 -3.34 -9.98
N TYR A 135 1.84 -3.27 -8.85
CA TYR A 135 3.31 -3.24 -8.86
C TYR A 135 3.95 -4.57 -9.23
N LEU A 136 3.40 -5.70 -8.73
CA LEU A 136 3.90 -7.02 -9.13
C LEU A 136 3.55 -7.34 -10.59
N GLY A 137 2.38 -6.92 -11.05
CA GLY A 137 1.95 -7.03 -12.44
C GLY A 137 2.86 -6.27 -13.38
N LEU A 138 3.21 -5.02 -13.05
CA LEU A 138 4.16 -4.20 -13.80
C LEU A 138 5.53 -4.89 -13.87
N PHE A 139 6.03 -5.36 -12.72
CA PHE A 139 7.31 -6.06 -12.66
C PHE A 139 7.32 -7.33 -13.53
N VAL A 140 6.29 -8.18 -13.39
CA VAL A 140 6.16 -9.42 -14.17
C VAL A 140 6.04 -9.13 -15.66
N TRP A 141 5.28 -8.11 -16.03
CA TRP A 141 5.13 -7.71 -17.43
C TRP A 141 6.46 -7.29 -18.05
N HIS A 142 7.25 -6.45 -17.39
CA HIS A 142 8.57 -6.07 -17.90
C HIS A 142 9.56 -7.24 -17.98
N VAL A 143 9.63 -8.06 -16.92
CA VAL A 143 10.63 -9.13 -16.83
C VAL A 143 10.33 -10.30 -17.76
N PHE A 144 9.07 -10.69 -17.91
CA PHE A 144 8.71 -11.94 -18.60
C PHE A 144 7.98 -11.74 -19.93
N LEU A 145 7.23 -10.65 -20.09
CA LEU A 145 6.38 -10.44 -21.27
C LEU A 145 6.98 -9.44 -22.25
N ASN A 146 7.70 -8.43 -21.76
CA ASN A 146 8.37 -7.43 -22.61
C ASN A 146 9.78 -7.85 -23.05
N ALA A 147 10.45 -8.73 -22.30
CA ALA A 147 11.75 -9.28 -22.70
C ALA A 147 11.68 -10.34 -23.82
N LYS A 148 10.48 -10.76 -24.22
CA LYS A 148 10.22 -11.79 -25.25
C LYS A 148 9.73 -11.22 -26.59
N GLY A 149 9.69 -9.91 -26.75
CA GLY A 149 9.35 -9.21 -28.00
C GLY A 149 10.50 -8.36 -28.47
#